data_AF-A0A9E4RVT0-F1
#
_entry.id   AF-A0A9E4RVT0-F1
#
_cell.length_a   1.000
_cell.length_b   1.000
_cell.length_c   1.000
_cell.angle_alpha   90.00
_cell.angle_beta   90.00
_cell.angle_gamma   90.00
#
_symmetry.space_group_name_H-M   'P 1'
#
loop_
_entity.id
_entity.type
_entity.pdbx_description
1 polymer ?
#
loop_
_entity_poly.entity_id
_entity_poly.type
_entity_poly.pdbx_seq_one_letter_code
_entity_poly.pdbx_strand_id
1 'polypeptide(L)'
;MVAGGHSSLDLLMVVLISFGLATVLRLPLARTLIGLLGGLTLLAIGGSYIIAAARGTIHLPDPERAHRPSSYSTLFGLGVVTTLANPFWYLWWVTVATGYLAQAQAVGITTLAAFYFGHISADFAWDTFLSASVSAGRRFLTGRRYRVLILVSGGFMAYLGMVFFFSSLEIGI
;
A
#
# COMPACT_ATOMS: atom_id res chain seq x y z
N MET A 1 5.48 6.51 -11.00
CA MET A 1 5.19 5.28 -11.78
C MET A 1 4.56 4.21 -10.93
N VAL A 2 5.20 3.77 -9.84
CA VAL A 2 4.52 2.94 -8.81
C VAL A 2 3.28 3.65 -8.25
N ALA A 3 3.44 4.93 -7.86
CA ALA A 3 2.32 5.78 -7.46
C ALA A 3 1.25 5.94 -8.56
N GLY A 4 1.61 5.86 -9.84
CA GLY A 4 0.62 5.89 -10.93
C GLY A 4 -0.25 4.63 -10.99
N GLY A 5 0.33 3.47 -10.67
CA GLY A 5 -0.43 2.23 -10.48
C GLY A 5 -1.41 2.33 -9.32
N HIS A 6 -0.96 2.90 -8.20
CA HIS A 6 -1.79 3.19 -7.04
C HIS A 6 -2.95 4.14 -7.38
N SER A 7 -2.65 5.30 -7.98
CA SER A 7 -3.66 6.30 -8.36
C SER A 7 -4.75 5.76 -9.28
N SER A 8 -4.38 4.82 -10.16
CA SER A 8 -5.34 4.20 -11.07
C SER A 8 -6.34 3.30 -10.33
N LEU A 9 -5.89 2.59 -9.29
CA LEU A 9 -6.75 1.79 -8.43
C LEU A 9 -7.61 2.67 -7.53
N ASP A 10 -7.10 3.80 -7.06
CA ASP A 10 -7.89 4.78 -6.29
C ASP A 10 -9.02 5.36 -7.14
N LEU A 11 -8.74 5.72 -8.39
CA LEU A 11 -9.78 6.19 -9.31
C LEU A 11 -10.86 5.12 -9.50
N LEU A 12 -10.43 3.88 -9.74
CA LEU A 12 -11.35 2.75 -9.88
C LEU A 12 -12.20 2.59 -8.62
N MET A 13 -11.60 2.70 -7.43
CA MET A 13 -12.30 2.57 -6.15
C MET A 13 -13.30 3.70 -5.91
N VAL A 14 -12.94 4.95 -6.23
CA VAL A 14 -13.84 6.11 -6.20
C VAL A 14 -15.06 5.86 -7.08
N VAL A 15 -14.85 5.42 -8.31
CA VAL A 15 -15.92 5.14 -9.27
C VAL A 15 -16.80 4.01 -8.75
N LEU A 16 -16.21 2.90 -8.31
CA LEU A 16 -16.99 1.74 -7.85
C LEU A 16 -17.78 2.04 -6.57
N ILE A 17 -17.19 2.74 -5.60
CA ILE A 17 -17.93 3.18 -4.40
C ILE A 17 -19.04 4.14 -4.78
N SER A 18 -18.81 5.00 -5.76
CA SER A 18 -19.83 5.92 -6.28
C SER A 18 -21.06 5.19 -6.85
N PHE A 19 -20.88 3.97 -7.34
CA PHE A 19 -21.94 3.08 -7.82
C PHE A 19 -22.45 2.08 -6.76
N GLY A 20 -22.02 2.19 -5.49
CA GLY A 20 -22.55 1.38 -4.39
C GLY A 20 -21.69 0.19 -3.95
N LEU A 21 -20.45 0.07 -4.43
CA LEU A 21 -19.52 -1.00 -4.00
C LEU A 21 -19.25 -0.98 -2.48
N ALA A 22 -19.41 0.17 -1.82
CA ALA A 22 -19.26 0.28 -0.37
C ALA A 22 -20.14 -0.71 0.40
N THR A 23 -21.34 -1.04 -0.10
CA THR A 23 -22.22 -2.02 0.55
C THR A 23 -21.68 -3.45 0.41
N VAL A 24 -21.10 -3.79 -0.76
CA VAL A 24 -20.48 -5.10 -1.03
C VAL A 24 -19.22 -5.30 -0.19
N LEU A 25 -18.38 -4.28 -0.08
CA LEU A 25 -17.16 -4.32 0.74
C LEU A 25 -17.43 -4.40 2.25
N ARG A 26 -18.66 -4.11 2.69
CA ARG A 26 -19.09 -4.27 4.08
C ARG A 26 -19.57 -5.67 4.41
N LEU A 27 -19.74 -6.54 3.41
CA LEU A 27 -20.14 -7.93 3.63
C LEU A 27 -19.06 -8.68 4.44
N PRO A 28 -19.45 -9.56 5.38
CA PRO A 28 -18.50 -10.36 6.17
C PRO A 28 -17.52 -11.12 5.28
N LEU A 29 -18.03 -11.77 4.22
CA LEU A 29 -17.21 -12.52 3.27
C LEU A 29 -16.15 -11.64 2.59
N ALA A 30 -16.51 -10.43 2.15
CA ALA A 30 -15.57 -9.52 1.50
C ALA A 30 -14.45 -9.09 2.46
N ARG A 31 -14.81 -8.78 3.72
CA ARG A 31 -13.84 -8.43 4.76
C ARG A 31 -12.90 -9.58 5.09
N THR A 32 -13.42 -10.80 5.23
CA THR A 32 -12.63 -12.00 5.47
C THR A 32 -11.66 -12.27 4.31
N LEU A 33 -12.13 -12.20 3.06
CA LEU A 33 -11.27 -12.41 1.88
C LEU A 33 -10.16 -11.35 1.78
N ILE A 34 -10.50 -10.07 1.95
CA ILE A 34 -9.53 -8.97 1.91
C ILE A 34 -8.47 -9.16 2.98
N GLY A 35 -8.87 -9.44 4.23
CA GLY A 35 -7.93 -9.57 5.33
C GLY A 35 -7.10 -10.86 5.26
N LEU A 36 -7.64 -11.97 4.74
CA LEU A 36 -6.87 -13.20 4.48
C LEU A 36 -5.82 -12.99 3.37
N LEU A 37 -6.24 -12.48 2.21
CA LEU A 37 -5.33 -12.26 1.07
C LEU A 37 -4.27 -11.20 1.38
N GLY A 38 -4.69 -10.10 2.02
CA GLY A 38 -3.79 -9.04 2.47
C GLY A 38 -2.82 -9.51 3.56
N GLY A 39 -3.32 -10.24 4.55
CA GLY A 39 -2.51 -10.83 5.62
C GLY A 39 -1.46 -11.81 5.09
N LEU A 40 -1.87 -12.72 4.20
CA LEU A 40 -0.97 -13.68 3.55
C LEU A 40 0.14 -12.97 2.74
N THR A 41 -0.22 -11.91 2.02
CA THR A 41 0.76 -11.16 1.22
C THR A 41 1.75 -10.40 2.10
N LEU A 42 1.28 -9.77 3.17
CA LEU A 42 2.15 -9.11 4.16
C LEU A 42 3.09 -10.10 4.85
N LEU A 43 2.61 -11.30 5.19
CA LEU A 43 3.44 -12.37 5.73
C LEU A 43 4.51 -12.83 4.74
N ALA A 44 4.15 -13.00 3.47
CA ALA A 44 5.10 -13.40 2.43
C ALA A 44 6.20 -12.34 2.24
N ILE A 45 5.81 -11.06 2.14
CA ILE A 45 6.76 -9.95 1.97
C ILE A 45 7.62 -9.78 3.22
N GLY A 46 7.01 -9.68 4.41
CA GLY A 46 7.73 -9.53 5.67
C GLY A 46 8.69 -10.68 5.96
N GLY A 47 8.24 -11.92 5.73
CA GLY A 47 9.05 -13.12 5.85
C GLY A 47 10.23 -13.13 4.88
N SER A 48 10.01 -12.72 3.62
CA SER A 48 11.10 -12.62 2.64
C SER A 48 12.20 -11.65 3.07
N TYR A 49 11.83 -10.52 3.69
CA TYR A 49 12.78 -9.53 4.20
C TYR A 49 13.54 -10.03 5.43
N ILE A 50 12.85 -10.71 6.36
CA ILE A 50 13.49 -11.32 7.54
C ILE A 50 14.49 -12.40 7.08
N ILE A 51 14.10 -13.28 6.16
CA ILE A 51 14.96 -14.34 5.62
C ILE A 51 16.18 -13.73 4.90
N ALA A 52 15.97 -12.72 4.05
CA ALA A 52 17.06 -12.03 3.36
C ALA A 52 18.03 -11.34 4.34
N ALA A 53 17.49 -10.74 5.41
CA ALA A 53 18.31 -10.13 6.46
C ALA A 53 19.15 -11.17 7.20
N ALA A 54 18.55 -12.32 7.56
CA ALA A 54 19.20 -13.41 8.26
C ALA A 54 20.28 -14.11 7.40
N ARG A 55 20.02 -14.29 6.10
CA ARG A 55 21.01 -14.81 5.13
C ARG A 55 22.10 -13.81 4.77
N GLY A 56 22.00 -12.58 5.25
CA GLY A 56 22.96 -11.53 5.00
C GLY A 56 23.02 -11.05 3.55
N THR A 57 21.97 -11.31 2.75
CA THR A 57 21.89 -10.94 1.34
C THR A 57 21.34 -9.52 1.12
N ILE A 58 20.93 -8.84 2.19
CA ILE A 58 20.56 -7.41 2.13
C ILE A 58 21.85 -6.57 2.10
N HIS A 59 22.02 -5.89 0.99
CA HIS A 59 23.08 -4.91 0.76
C HIS A 59 22.46 -3.55 0.44
N LEU A 60 23.16 -2.47 0.79
CA LEU A 60 22.77 -1.16 0.30
C LEU A 60 22.75 -1.20 -1.24
N PRO A 61 21.72 -0.65 -1.90
CA PRO A 61 21.71 -0.51 -3.34
C PRO A 61 22.94 0.29 -3.78
N ASP A 62 23.82 -0.38 -4.51
CA ASP A 62 25.01 0.22 -5.11
C ASP A 62 24.56 1.11 -6.28
N PRO A 63 24.84 2.43 -6.25
CA PRO A 63 24.46 3.33 -7.33
C PRO A 63 25.04 2.94 -8.69
N GLU A 64 26.21 2.28 -8.73
CA GLU A 64 26.85 1.87 -9.98
C GLU A 64 26.33 0.53 -10.52
N ARG A 65 25.79 -0.34 -9.64
CA ARG A 65 25.11 -1.59 -10.00
C ARG A 65 23.60 -1.48 -10.01
N ALA A 66 23.06 -0.26 -10.00
CA ALA A 66 21.64 -0.01 -10.19
C ALA A 66 21.23 -0.73 -11.48
N HIS A 67 20.43 -1.80 -11.31
CA HIS A 67 19.98 -2.59 -12.45
C HIS A 67 19.26 -1.68 -13.43
N ARG A 68 19.28 -2.05 -14.73
CA ARG A 68 18.59 -1.32 -15.80
C ARG A 68 17.27 -0.76 -15.29
N PRO A 69 16.93 0.51 -15.60
CA PRO A 69 15.68 1.10 -15.12
C PRO A 69 14.55 0.13 -15.43
N SER A 70 13.89 -0.37 -14.39
CA SER A 70 12.74 -1.27 -14.55
C SER A 70 11.77 -0.61 -15.52
N SER A 71 11.26 -1.37 -16.49
CA SER A 71 10.31 -0.85 -17.47
C SER A 71 9.17 -0.12 -16.76
N TYR A 72 8.67 0.96 -17.35
CA TYR A 72 7.51 1.70 -16.84
C TYR A 72 6.34 0.78 -16.51
N SER A 73 6.10 -0.25 -17.33
CA SER A 73 5.08 -1.27 -17.12
C SER A 73 5.32 -2.12 -15.87
N THR A 74 6.56 -2.49 -15.58
CA THR A 74 6.94 -3.27 -14.39
C THR A 74 6.70 -2.45 -13.11
N LEU A 75 7.10 -1.18 -13.10
CA LEU A 75 6.91 -0.30 -11.94
C LEU A 75 5.43 -0.02 -11.68
N PHE A 76 4.65 0.18 -12.75
CA PHE A 76 3.20 0.34 -12.65
C PHE A 76 2.53 -0.92 -12.08
N GLY A 77 2.87 -2.09 -12.62
CA GLY A 77 2.36 -3.38 -12.14
C GLY A 77 2.71 -3.66 -10.68
N LEU A 78 3.91 -3.28 -10.23
CA LEU A 78 4.29 -3.35 -8.82
C LEU A 78 3.38 -2.49 -7.94
N GLY A 79 3.08 -1.25 -8.36
CA GLY A 79 2.15 -0.38 -7.64
C GLY A 79 0.75 -0.97 -7.52
N VAL A 80 0.25 -1.58 -8.59
CA VAL A 80 -1.05 -2.28 -8.60
C VAL A 80 -1.04 -3.46 -7.63
N VAL A 81 -0.06 -4.36 -7.75
CA VAL A 81 0.03 -5.56 -6.92
C VAL A 81 0.19 -5.21 -5.44
N THR A 82 1.08 -4.27 -5.11
CA THR A 82 1.30 -3.85 -3.71
C THR A 82 0.06 -3.16 -3.12
N THR A 83 -0.69 -2.39 -3.91
CA THR A 83 -1.94 -1.76 -3.43
C THR A 83 -3.03 -2.79 -3.20
N LEU A 84 -3.26 -3.72 -4.13
CA LEU A 84 -4.25 -4.80 -3.99
C LEU A 84 -3.90 -5.77 -2.86
N ALA A 85 -2.61 -5.95 -2.59
CA ALA A 85 -2.13 -6.73 -1.47
C ALA A 85 -2.29 -6.02 -0.10
N ASN A 86 -2.62 -4.73 -0.08
CA ASN A 86 -2.68 -3.95 1.14
C ASN A 86 -4.09 -3.94 1.74
N PRO A 87 -4.38 -4.70 2.81
CA PRO A 87 -5.70 -4.74 3.42
C PRO A 87 -6.11 -3.37 4.02
N PHE A 88 -5.14 -2.55 4.43
CA PHE A 88 -5.40 -1.21 4.95
C PHE A 88 -6.00 -0.28 3.89
N TRP A 89 -5.62 -0.43 2.62
CA TRP A 89 -6.17 0.35 1.51
C TRP A 89 -7.68 0.18 1.40
N TYR A 90 -8.14 -1.08 1.40
CA TYR A 90 -9.57 -1.38 1.39
C TYR A 90 -10.28 -0.86 2.64
N LEU A 91 -9.69 -1.04 3.83
CA LEU A 91 -10.29 -0.58 5.08
C LEU A 91 -10.49 0.94 5.09
N TRP A 92 -9.48 1.69 4.63
CA TRP A 92 -9.54 3.14 4.52
C TRP A 92 -10.67 3.59 3.58
N TRP A 93 -10.77 2.99 2.40
CA TRP A 93 -11.81 3.32 1.41
C TRP A 93 -13.23 3.01 1.92
N VAL A 94 -13.41 1.90 2.63
CA VAL A 94 -14.72 1.45 3.15
C VAL A 94 -15.19 2.29 4.35
N THR A 95 -14.26 2.76 5.16
CA THR A 95 -14.58 3.45 6.42
C THR A 95 -14.60 4.96 6.21
N VAL A 96 -13.43 5.56 6.06
CA VAL A 96 -13.22 7.01 6.02
C VAL A 96 -13.65 7.57 4.67
N ALA A 97 -13.16 7.00 3.57
CA ALA A 97 -13.39 7.58 2.25
C ALA A 97 -14.86 7.50 1.83
N THR A 98 -15.57 6.41 2.15
CA THR A 98 -17.01 6.27 1.84
C THR A 98 -17.83 7.43 2.42
N GLY A 99 -17.50 7.91 3.62
CA GLY A 99 -18.17 9.06 4.24
C GLY A 99 -17.92 10.36 3.48
N TYR A 100 -16.66 10.63 3.10
CA TYR A 100 -16.30 11.81 2.32
C TYR A 100 -16.86 11.77 0.90
N LEU A 101 -16.85 10.59 0.27
CA LEU A 101 -17.46 10.33 -1.04
C LEU A 101 -18.94 10.64 -1.03
N ALA A 102 -19.69 10.15 -0.03
CA ALA A 102 -21.13 10.42 0.09
C ALA A 102 -21.43 11.92 0.22
N GLN A 103 -20.64 12.65 1.02
CA GLN A 103 -20.78 14.10 1.16
C GLN A 103 -20.43 14.83 -0.15
N ALA A 104 -19.33 14.46 -0.81
CA ALA A 104 -18.91 15.06 -2.07
C ALA A 104 -19.91 14.82 -3.19
N GLN A 105 -20.47 13.60 -3.29
CA GLN A 105 -21.50 13.24 -4.26
C GLN A 105 -22.81 14.02 -4.06
N ALA A 106 -23.21 14.25 -2.81
CA ALA A 106 -24.42 15.02 -2.51
C ALA A 106 -24.33 16.48 -3.00
N VAL A 107 -23.12 17.04 -3.08
CA VAL A 107 -22.88 18.39 -3.63
C VAL A 107 -22.79 18.35 -5.15
N GLY A 108 -22.11 17.35 -5.72
CA GLY A 108 -22.06 17.10 -7.16
C GLY A 108 -20.73 16.56 -7.67
N ILE A 109 -20.70 16.19 -8.95
CA ILE A 109 -19.55 15.54 -9.61
C ILE A 109 -18.27 16.40 -9.53
N THR A 110 -18.38 17.73 -9.57
CA THR A 110 -17.22 18.63 -9.46
C THR A 110 -16.52 18.50 -8.10
N THR A 111 -17.28 18.39 -7.02
CA THR A 111 -16.75 18.21 -5.66
C THR A 111 -16.10 16.83 -5.50
N LEU A 112 -16.71 15.80 -6.11
CA LEU A 112 -16.14 14.46 -6.15
C LEU A 112 -14.78 14.43 -6.88
N ALA A 113 -14.69 15.10 -8.02
CA ALA A 113 -13.43 15.24 -8.75
C ALA A 113 -12.39 16.00 -7.92
N ALA A 114 -12.78 17.11 -7.28
CA ALA A 114 -11.89 17.87 -6.41
C ALA A 114 -11.36 17.04 -5.23
N PHE A 115 -12.20 16.19 -4.61
CA PHE A 115 -11.77 15.25 -3.58
C PHE A 115 -10.72 14.28 -4.10
N TYR A 116 -10.97 13.63 -5.24
CA TYR A 116 -10.02 12.66 -5.82
C TYR A 116 -8.68 13.32 -6.19
N PHE A 117 -8.71 14.48 -6.86
CA PHE A 117 -7.47 15.19 -7.23
C PHE A 117 -6.71 15.72 -6.00
N GLY A 118 -7.42 16.19 -4.98
CA GLY A 118 -6.81 16.60 -3.71
C GLY A 118 -6.14 15.42 -3.00
N HIS A 119 -6.85 14.29 -2.90
CA HIS A 119 -6.33 13.06 -2.31
C HIS A 119 -5.07 12.59 -3.02
N ILE A 120 -5.13 12.43 -4.34
CA ILE A 120 -3.97 11.90 -5.07
C ILE A 120 -2.78 12.85 -5.06
N SER A 121 -3.03 14.17 -5.09
CA SER A 121 -1.96 15.16 -4.97
C SER A 121 -1.26 15.08 -3.61
N ALA A 122 -2.01 14.81 -2.53
CA ALA A 122 -1.45 14.61 -1.21
C ALA A 122 -0.56 13.35 -1.17
N ASP A 123 -0.98 12.26 -1.79
CA ASP A 123 -0.18 11.02 -1.87
C ASP A 123 1.12 11.25 -2.64
N PHE A 124 1.05 11.90 -3.81
CA PHE A 124 2.25 12.26 -4.57
C PHE A 124 3.18 13.20 -3.81
N ALA A 125 2.63 14.19 -3.10
CA ALA A 125 3.41 15.11 -2.28
C ALA A 125 4.10 14.37 -1.13
N TRP A 126 3.39 13.47 -0.46
CA TRP A 126 3.91 12.66 0.65
C TRP A 126 5.01 11.69 0.19
N ASP A 127 4.78 10.96 -0.90
CA ASP A 127 5.77 10.04 -1.46
C ASP A 127 7.03 10.78 -1.95
N THR A 128 6.85 11.96 -2.56
CA THR A 128 7.96 12.81 -2.99
C THR A 128 8.74 13.32 -1.79
N PHE A 129 8.05 13.77 -0.74
CA PHE A 129 8.66 14.20 0.50
C PHE A 129 9.46 13.08 1.19
N LEU A 130 8.89 11.89 1.30
CA LEU A 130 9.56 10.71 1.86
C LEU A 130 10.78 10.32 1.02
N SER A 131 10.64 10.26 -0.30
CA SER A 131 11.74 9.94 -1.22
C SER A 131 12.87 10.98 -1.13
N ALA A 132 12.54 12.26 -1.10
CA ALA A 132 13.50 13.35 -0.93
C ALA A 132 14.21 13.26 0.43
N SER A 133 13.48 12.97 1.50
CA SER A 133 14.02 12.81 2.86
C SER A 133 14.99 11.63 2.94
N VAL A 134 14.63 10.48 2.36
CA VAL A 134 15.49 9.29 2.31
C VAL A 134 16.72 9.55 1.43
N SER A 135 16.55 10.22 0.29
CA SER A 135 17.65 10.61 -0.61
C SER A 135 18.64 11.54 0.08
N ALA A 136 18.17 12.61 0.74
CA ALA A 136 18.99 13.53 1.52
C ALA A 136 19.65 12.85 2.73
N GLY A 137 18.95 11.88 3.35
CA GLY A 137 19.43 11.10 4.49
C GLY A 137 20.35 9.93 4.10
N ARG A 138 20.58 9.65 2.82
CA ARG A 138 21.29 8.44 2.35
C ARG A 138 22.69 8.29 2.95
N ARG A 139 23.39 9.40 3.21
CA ARG A 139 24.71 9.41 3.87
C ARG A 139 24.70 8.79 5.28
N PHE A 140 23.55 8.75 5.95
CA PHE A 140 23.40 8.15 7.27
C PHE A 140 23.05 6.65 7.22
N LEU A 141 22.65 6.13 6.04
CA LEU A 141 22.31 4.73 5.82
C LEU A 141 23.58 3.91 5.55
N THR A 142 24.23 3.45 6.62
CA THR A 142 25.30 2.46 6.51
C THR A 142 24.73 1.05 6.30
N GLY A 143 25.53 0.11 5.78
CA GLY A 143 25.09 -1.28 5.53
C GLY A 143 24.38 -1.93 6.71
N ARG A 144 24.90 -1.73 7.93
CA ARG A 144 24.29 -2.23 9.17
C ARG A 144 22.95 -1.56 9.48
N ARG A 145 22.87 -0.23 9.37
CA ARG A 145 21.63 0.53 9.66
C ARG A 145 20.53 0.21 8.65
N TYR A 146 20.87 0.09 7.38
CA TYR A 146 19.94 -0.31 6.33
C TYR A 146 19.41 -1.73 6.55
N ARG A 147 20.27 -2.69 6.93
CA ARG A 147 19.82 -4.04 7.28
C ARG A 147 18.87 -4.05 8.48
N VAL A 148 19.16 -3.28 9.51
CA VAL A 148 18.26 -3.13 10.68
C VAL A 148 16.93 -2.52 10.25
N LEU A 149 16.93 -1.48 9.42
CA LEU A 149 15.72 -0.86 8.90
C LEU A 149 14.85 -1.88 8.16
N ILE A 150 15.42 -2.64 7.21
CA ILE A 150 14.66 -3.66 6.46
C ILE A 150 14.16 -4.78 7.38
N LEU A 151 14.95 -5.20 8.38
CA LEU A 151 14.53 -6.21 9.34
C LEU A 151 13.34 -5.73 10.18
N VAL A 152 13.39 -4.49 10.69
CA VAL A 152 12.31 -3.90 11.48
C VAL A 152 11.06 -3.72 10.61
N SER A 153 11.19 -3.22 9.38
CA SER A 153 10.07 -3.10 8.45
C SER A 153 9.46 -4.46 8.10
N GLY A 154 10.29 -5.47 7.81
CA GLY A 154 9.83 -6.83 7.53
C GLY A 154 9.14 -7.49 8.74
N GLY A 155 9.69 -7.29 9.95
CA GLY A 155 9.08 -7.74 11.20
C GLY A 155 7.74 -7.06 11.46
N PHE A 156 7.64 -5.75 11.24
CA PHE A 156 6.39 -5.02 11.37
C PHE A 156 5.34 -5.47 10.34
N MET A 157 5.73 -5.70 9.09
CA MET A 157 4.84 -6.27 8.07
C MET A 157 4.36 -7.68 8.45
N ALA A 158 5.25 -8.53 8.97
CA ALA A 158 4.87 -9.86 9.43
C ALA A 158 3.89 -9.79 10.61
N TYR A 159 4.12 -8.88 11.57
CA TYR A 159 3.20 -8.63 12.68
C TYR A 159 1.82 -8.19 12.19
N LEU A 160 1.74 -7.17 11.33
CA LEU A 160 0.47 -6.73 10.75
C LEU A 160 -0.19 -7.85 9.94
N GLY A 161 0.58 -8.62 9.19
CA GLY A 161 0.10 -9.78 8.44
C GLY A 161 -0.54 -10.84 9.32
N MET A 162 0.07 -11.17 10.48
CA MET A 162 -0.52 -12.06 11.47
C MET A 162 -1.82 -11.49 12.04
N VAL A 163 -1.82 -10.22 12.45
CA VAL A 163 -3.01 -9.55 12.99
C VAL A 163 -4.16 -9.62 11.98
N PHE A 164 -3.93 -9.24 10.73
CA PHE A 164 -4.96 -9.31 9.70
C PHE A 164 -5.43 -10.73 9.42
N PHE A 165 -4.52 -11.70 9.38
CA PHE A 165 -4.88 -13.09 9.15
C PHE A 165 -5.78 -13.65 10.26
N PHE A 166 -5.40 -13.46 11.54
CA PHE A 166 -6.20 -13.93 12.68
C PHE A 166 -7.52 -13.19 12.82
N SER A 167 -7.52 -11.85 12.71
CA SER A 167 -8.76 -11.07 12.76
C SER A 167 -9.73 -11.46 11.63
N SER A 168 -9.23 -11.89 10.47
CA SER A 168 -10.09 -12.35 9.37
C SER A 168 -10.74 -13.69 9.63
N LEU A 169 -10.06 -14.60 10.35
CA LEU A 169 -10.61 -15.89 10.76
C LEU A 169 -11.70 -15.71 11.82
N GLU A 170 -11.56 -14.75 12.72
CA GLU A 170 -12.58 -14.41 13.73
C GLU A 170 -13.84 -13.78 13.10
N ILE A 171 -13.71 -13.01 12.02
CA ILE A 171 -14.84 -12.40 11.30
C ILE A 171 -15.62 -13.41 10.44
N GLY A 172 -14.97 -14.51 10.05
CA GLY A 172 -15.55 -15.56 9.18
C GLY A 172 -16.31 -16.65 9.91
N ILE A 173 -16.28 -16.67 11.25
CA ILE A 173 -17.02 -17.59 12.15
C ILE A 173 -18.23 -16.84 12.72
#